data_AF-A0A522X4Q2-F1
#
_entry.id   AF-A0A522X4Q2-F1
#
_cell.length_a   1.000
_cell.length_b   1.000
_cell.length_c   1.000
_cell.angle_alpha   90.00
_cell.angle_beta   90.00
_cell.angle_gamma   90.00
#
_symmetry.space_group_name_H-M   'P 1'
#
loop_
_entity.id
_entity.type
_entity.pdbx_description
1 polymer ?
#
loop_
_entity_poly.entity_id
_entity_poly.type
_entity_poly.pdbx_seq_one_letter_code
_entity_poly.pdbx_strand_id
1 'polypeptide(L)'
;MLSLTVSERLALKGRAHALNPTVMIGNAGLTEQVLKEIAQTLKIHELIKIRVMAERPQREAILAEICTQLNAAPVQHIGKIL
;
A
#
# COMPACT_ATOMS: atom_id res chain seq x y z
N MET A 1 3.61 10.88 -6.40
CA MET A 1 2.68 10.53 -5.30
C MET A 1 1.41 11.32 -5.50
N LEU A 2 0.27 10.66 -5.44
CA LEU A 2 -1.01 11.35 -5.42
C LEU A 2 -1.23 12.01 -4.06
N SER A 3 -1.82 13.21 -4.07
CA SER A 3 -2.25 13.91 -2.86
C SER A 3 -3.74 13.68 -2.65
N LEU A 4 -4.11 13.12 -1.49
CA LEU A 4 -5.50 12.97 -1.07
C LEU A 4 -5.86 14.06 -0.06
N THR A 5 -7.03 14.66 -0.22
CA THR A 5 -7.62 15.52 0.81
C THR A 5 -7.94 14.71 2.07
N VAL A 6 -8.15 15.40 3.19
CA VAL A 6 -8.52 14.76 4.46
C VAL A 6 -9.81 13.94 4.31
N SER A 7 -10.82 14.50 3.63
CA SER A 7 -12.12 13.86 3.41
C SER A 7 -12.00 12.59 2.56
N GLU A 8 -11.24 12.64 1.46
CA GLU A 8 -11.02 11.47 0.59
C GLU A 8 -10.26 10.36 1.32
N ARG A 9 -9.22 10.72 2.08
CA ARG A 9 -8.45 9.76 2.89
C ARG A 9 -9.34 9.07 3.93
N LEU A 10 -10.23 9.81 4.60
CA LEU A 10 -11.16 9.23 5.57
C LEU A 10 -12.18 8.29 4.92
N ALA A 11 -12.72 8.67 3.75
CA ALA A 11 -13.63 7.82 2.99
C ALA A 11 -12.96 6.51 2.55
N LEU A 12 -11.74 6.60 2.00
CA LEU A 12 -10.94 5.43 1.59
C LEU A 12 -10.54 4.56 2.80
N LYS A 13 -10.22 5.16 3.93
CA LYS A 13 -9.94 4.44 5.19
C LYS A 13 -11.14 3.61 5.64
N GLY A 14 -12.34 4.18 5.58
CA GLY A 14 -13.59 3.46 5.88
C GLY A 14 -13.79 2.26 4.97
N ARG A 15 -13.64 2.46 3.65
CA ARG A 15 -13.73 1.39 2.63
C ARG A 15 -12.66 0.32 2.84
N ALA A 16 -11.43 0.73 3.19
CA ALA A 16 -10.34 -0.18 3.40
C ALA A 16 -10.63 -1.14 4.55
N HIS A 17 -11.31 -0.73 5.64
CA HIS A 17 -11.51 -1.58 6.82
C HIS A 17 -11.99 -3.01 6.50
N ALA A 18 -12.98 -3.16 5.61
CA ALA A 18 -13.54 -4.45 5.20
C ALA A 18 -12.67 -5.27 4.23
N LEU A 19 -11.64 -4.67 3.62
CA LEU A 19 -10.78 -5.36 2.66
C LEU A 19 -9.78 -6.28 3.36
N ASN A 20 -9.50 -7.42 2.74
CA ASN A 20 -8.37 -8.27 3.12
C ASN A 20 -7.11 -7.84 2.34
N PRO A 21 -5.91 -8.02 2.90
CA PRO A 21 -4.67 -7.77 2.15
C PRO A 21 -4.60 -8.70 0.93
N THR A 22 -4.48 -8.11 -0.25
CA THR A 22 -4.41 -8.85 -1.52
C THR A 22 -2.97 -9.17 -1.91
N VAL A 23 -2.02 -8.33 -1.48
CA VAL A 23 -0.58 -8.53 -1.73
C VAL A 23 0.17 -8.67 -0.40
N MET A 24 1.15 -9.57 -0.38
CA MET A 24 2.05 -9.76 0.76
C MET A 24 3.51 -9.59 0.36
N ILE A 25 4.24 -8.78 1.12
CA ILE A 25 5.69 -8.57 0.99
C ILE A 25 6.36 -9.35 2.11
N GLY A 26 7.14 -10.37 1.73
CA GLY A 26 7.91 -11.20 2.65
C GLY A 26 9.27 -10.59 3.02
N ASN A 27 10.15 -11.41 3.60
CA ASN A 27 11.49 -10.98 4.05
C ASN A 27 12.42 -10.54 2.92
N ALA A 28 12.12 -10.92 1.66
CA ALA A 28 12.87 -10.47 0.49
C ALA A 28 12.64 -8.98 0.17
N GLY A 29 11.69 -8.31 0.84
CA GLY A 29 11.39 -6.91 0.63
C GLY A 29 10.63 -6.63 -0.67
N LEU A 30 10.63 -5.37 -1.09
CA LEU A 30 9.96 -4.92 -2.30
C LEU A 30 10.80 -5.30 -3.53
N THR A 31 10.44 -6.41 -4.18
CA THR A 31 11.06 -6.82 -5.44
C THR A 31 10.31 -6.24 -6.64
N GLU A 32 10.92 -6.24 -7.82
CA GLU A 32 10.26 -5.80 -9.05
C GLU A 32 9.00 -6.61 -9.39
N GLN A 33 9.00 -7.91 -9.09
CA GLN A 33 7.84 -8.78 -9.31
C GLN A 33 6.67 -8.37 -8.41
N VAL A 34 6.96 -8.16 -7.12
CA VAL A 34 5.96 -7.67 -6.15
C VAL A 34 5.45 -6.30 -6.57
N LEU A 35 6.33 -5.39 -7.00
CA LEU A 35 5.92 -4.07 -7.46
C LEU A 35 4.99 -4.14 -8.68
N LYS A 36 5.29 -5.00 -9.66
CA LYS A 36 4.42 -5.23 -10.82
C LYS A 36 3.06 -5.78 -10.40
N GLU A 37 3.02 -6.72 -9.46
CA GLU A 37 1.77 -7.26 -8.92
C GLU A 37 0.94 -6.20 -8.20
N ILE A 38 1.58 -5.35 -7.37
CA ILE A 38 0.94 -4.21 -6.72
C ILE A 38 0.36 -3.26 -7.77
N ALA A 39 1.10 -2.94 -8.83
CA ALA A 39 0.64 -2.07 -9.90
C ALA A 39 -0.60 -2.62 -10.63
N GLN A 40 -0.60 -3.90 -10.97
CA GLN A 40 -1.75 -4.55 -11.62
C GLN A 40 -2.97 -4.58 -10.70
N THR A 41 -2.77 -4.95 -9.44
CA THR A 41 -3.85 -5.04 -8.45
C THR A 41 -4.44 -3.66 -8.16
N LEU A 42 -3.59 -2.63 -8.03
CA LEU A 42 -4.02 -1.25 -7.84
C LEU A 42 -4.82 -0.73 -9.03
N LYS A 43 -4.43 -1.10 -10.26
CA LYS A 43 -5.16 -0.71 -11.48
C LYS A 43 -6.57 -1.31 -11.56
N ILE A 44 -6.77 -2.51 -11.01
CA ILE A 44 -8.06 -3.22 -11.04
C ILE A 44 -8.98 -2.74 -9.90
N HIS A 45 -8.44 -2.62 -8.69
CA HIS A 45 -9.24 -2.39 -7.49
C HIS A 45 -9.26 -0.95 -7.02
N GLU A 46 -8.36 -0.09 -7.51
CA GLU A 46 -8.17 1.33 -7.17
C GLU A 46 -7.81 1.61 -5.69
N LEU A 47 -8.09 0.66 -4.79
CA LEU A 47 -7.78 0.66 -3.36
C LEU A 47 -7.39 -0.75 -2.95
N ILE A 48 -6.19 -0.91 -2.39
CA ILE A 48 -5.65 -2.21 -1.98
C ILE A 48 -5.05 -2.11 -0.58
N LYS A 49 -4.98 -3.25 0.12
CA LYS A 49 -4.21 -3.41 1.35
C LYS A 49 -3.01 -4.29 1.08
N ILE A 50 -1.85 -3.88 1.58
CA ILE A 50 -0.61 -4.64 1.42
C ILE A 50 -0.12 -5.06 2.80
N ARG A 51 0.21 -6.33 2.98
CA ARG A 51 0.82 -6.81 4.22
C ARG A 51 2.33 -6.91 4.05
N VAL A 52 3.10 -6.26 4.93
CA VAL A 52 4.56 -6.23 4.85
C VAL A 52 5.20 -6.85 6.09
N MET A 53 5.99 -7.90 5.88
CA MET A 53 6.77 -8.59 6.90
C MET A 53 8.20 -8.02 6.95
N ALA A 54 8.31 -6.78 7.42
CA ALA A 54 9.58 -6.09 7.60
C ALA A 54 9.59 -5.31 8.91
N GLU A 55 10.74 -4.79 9.34
CA GLU A 55 10.84 -3.91 10.51
C GLU A 55 10.13 -2.57 10.26
N ARG A 56 9.70 -1.87 11.31
CA ARG A 56 8.95 -0.60 11.19
C ARG A 56 9.58 0.43 10.22
N PRO A 57 10.87 0.77 10.32
CA PRO A 57 11.49 1.73 9.39
C PRO A 57 11.52 1.23 7.94
N GLN A 58 11.69 -0.07 7.72
CA GLN A 58 11.66 -0.66 6.37
C GLN A 58 10.25 -0.58 5.75
N ARG A 59 9.20 -0.76 6.56
CA ARG A 59 7.81 -0.63 6.07
C ARG A 59 7.48 0.78 5.61
N GLU A 60 7.95 1.79 6.34
CA GLU A 60 7.75 3.19 5.95
C GLU A 60 8.50 3.52 4.65
N ALA A 61 9.73 3.02 4.49
CA ALA A 61 10.49 3.15 3.24
C ALA A 61 9.78 2.46 2.06
N ILE A 62 9.33 1.21 2.25
CA ILE A 62 8.59 0.44 1.23
C ILE A 62 7.29 1.17 0.83
N LEU A 63 6.54 1.69 1.81
CA LEU A 63 5.32 2.46 1.53
C LEU A 63 5.61 3.69 0.67
N ALA A 64 6.64 4.46 1.04
CA ALA A 64 7.04 5.65 0.31
C ALA A 64 7.50 5.30 -1.10
N GLU A 65 8.26 4.22 -1.26
CA GLU A 65 8.74 3.74 -2.55
C GLU A 65 7.58 3.32 -3.46
N ILE A 66 6.64 2.49 -2.97
CA ILE A 66 5.46 2.08 -3.73
C ILE A 66 4.65 3.30 -4.20
N CYS A 67 4.38 4.25 -3.30
CA CYS A 67 3.59 5.43 -3.62
C CYS A 67 4.31 6.36 -4.60
N THR A 68 5.65 6.39 -4.57
CA THR A 68 6.46 7.16 -5.51
C THR A 68 6.45 6.51 -6.89
N GLN A 69 6.75 5.21 -6.97
CA GLN A 69 6.87 4.49 -8.24
C GLN A 69 5.52 4.30 -8.96
N LEU A 70 4.45 4.03 -8.23
CA LEU A 70 3.12 3.77 -8.80
C LEU A 70 2.22 5.01 -8.85
N ASN A 71 2.78 6.18 -8.49
CA ASN A 71 2.03 7.42 -8.29
C ASN A 71 0.77 7.24 -7.41
N ALA A 72 0.84 6.34 -6.42
CA ALA A 72 -0.25 6.08 -5.50
C ALA A 72 -0.24 7.07 -4.32
N ALA A 73 -1.31 7.06 -3.53
CA ALA A 73 -1.39 7.80 -2.28
C ALA A 73 -1.45 6.84 -1.08
N PRO A 74 -0.66 7.08 -0.02
CA PRO A 74 -0.79 6.31 1.20
C PRO A 74 -2.12 6.69 1.87
N VAL A 75 -2.97 5.71 2.18
CA VAL A 75 -4.24 5.95 2.90
C VAL A 75 -4.03 5.80 4.40
N GLN A 76 -3.53 4.63 4.82
CA GLN A 76 -3.36 4.28 6.22
C GLN A 76 -2.26 3.23 6.41
N HIS A 77 -1.36 3.45 7.37
CA HIS A 77 -0.38 2.47 7.82
C HIS A 77 -0.70 2.06 9.26
N ILE A 78 -0.98 0.77 9.51
CA ILE A 78 -1.15 0.21 10.85
C ILE A 78 -0.36 -1.09 10.98
N GLY A 79 0.64 -1.11 11.86
CA GLY A 79 1.38 -2.31 12.18
C GLY A 79 2.08 -2.87 10.93
N LYS A 80 1.63 -4.05 10.47
CA LYS A 80 2.16 -4.73 9.27
C LYS A 80 1.32 -4.47 8.01
N ILE A 81 0.27 -3.66 8.09
CA ILE A 81 -0.64 -3.35 6.97
C ILE A 81 -0.38 -1.93 6.49
N LEU A 82 -0.14 -1.82 5.18
CA LEU A 82 0.01 -0.60 4.40
C LEU A 82 -1.24 -0.34 3.54
#